data_AF-A0A6L8LN43-F1
#
_entry.id   AF-A0A6L8LN43-F1
#
_cell.length_a   1.000
_cell.length_b   1.000
_cell.length_c   1.000
_cell.angle_alpha   90.00
_cell.angle_beta   90.00
_cell.angle_gamma   90.00
#
_symmetry.space_group_name_H-M   'P 1'
#
loop_
_entity.id
_entity.type
_entity.pdbx_description
1 polymer ?
#
loop_
_entity_poly.entity_id
_entity_poly.type
_entity_poly.pdbx_seq_one_letter_code
_entity_poly.pdbx_strand_id
1 'polypeptide(L)'
;MSHLFVAAVVACSGAAFAAEPEPVQQHNSNAVWFENWTGLSNATMTISAPNGKIISIQAETGTPVFQLSGSVVIDGIYRYELKAATDEVIEIVNPIDNGRGENASNTMRKPFQLNGHFTVARGVIITPEEIREEEG
;
A
#
# COMPACT_ATOMS: atom_id res chain seq x y z
N MET A 1 51.10 23.85 -32.27
CA MET A 1 50.74 23.68 -30.85
C MET A 1 49.23 23.59 -30.78
N SER A 2 48.71 22.42 -30.41
CA SER A 2 47.27 22.14 -30.37
C SER A 2 46.71 22.66 -29.05
N HIS A 3 45.75 23.58 -29.08
CA HIS A 3 45.08 24.07 -27.87
C HIS A 3 43.84 23.20 -27.60
N LEU A 4 43.92 22.47 -26.50
CA LEU A 4 42.91 21.58 -25.96
C LEU A 4 41.70 22.39 -25.46
N PHE A 5 40.51 22.10 -25.99
CA PHE A 5 39.24 22.57 -25.44
C PHE A 5 38.93 21.80 -24.15
N VAL A 6 38.60 22.51 -23.07
CA VAL A 6 37.98 21.91 -21.87
C VAL A 6 36.64 22.58 -21.65
N ALA A 7 35.56 21.89 -22.01
CA ALA A 7 34.19 22.25 -21.67
C ALA A 7 33.82 21.52 -20.38
N ALA A 8 33.70 22.25 -19.27
CA ALA A 8 33.18 21.72 -18.03
C ALA A 8 31.64 21.72 -18.07
N VAL A 9 31.03 20.54 -18.24
CA VAL A 9 29.59 20.35 -18.09
C VAL A 9 29.30 20.12 -16.61
N VAL A 10 28.72 21.13 -15.95
CA VAL A 10 28.15 21.00 -14.60
C VAL A 10 26.79 20.34 -14.76
N ALA A 11 26.71 19.03 -14.47
CA ALA A 11 25.44 18.33 -14.35
C ALA A 11 24.86 18.61 -12.96
N CYS A 12 23.82 19.45 -12.89
CA CYS A 12 23.00 19.60 -11.70
C CYS A 12 22.17 18.33 -11.50
N SER A 13 22.65 17.41 -10.65
CA SER A 13 21.87 16.29 -10.13
C SER A 13 20.85 16.83 -9.13
N GLY A 14 19.68 17.27 -9.62
CA GLY A 14 18.55 17.58 -8.74
C GLY A 14 18.13 16.32 -7.98
N ALA A 15 18.03 16.39 -6.66
CA ALA A 15 17.42 15.33 -5.86
C ALA A 15 15.96 15.19 -6.31
N ALA A 16 15.63 14.08 -6.98
CA ALA A 16 14.25 13.73 -7.22
C ALA A 16 13.64 13.33 -5.88
N PHE A 17 12.78 14.20 -5.33
CA PHE A 17 11.91 13.80 -4.23
C PHE A 17 10.99 12.70 -4.77
N ALA A 18 11.10 11.49 -4.22
CA ALA A 18 10.15 10.42 -4.51
C ALA A 18 8.76 10.90 -4.06
N ALA A 19 7.77 10.81 -4.95
CA ALA A 19 6.39 11.09 -4.60
C ALA A 19 5.95 10.14 -3.47
N GLU A 20 5.05 10.61 -2.60
CA GLU A 20 4.47 9.74 -1.57
C GLU A 20 3.74 8.57 -2.25
N PRO A 21 3.77 7.36 -1.65
CA PRO A 21 3.05 6.22 -2.22
C PRO A 21 1.54 6.48 -2.27
N GLU A 22 0.97 6.39 -3.47
CA GLU A 22 -0.48 6.53 -3.70
C GLU A 22 -1.05 5.26 -4.34
N PRO A 23 -1.07 4.12 -3.62
CA PRO A 23 -1.64 2.90 -4.15
C PRO A 23 -3.16 3.07 -4.38
N VAL A 24 -3.62 2.72 -5.58
CA VAL A 24 -5.01 2.85 -5.98
C VAL A 24 -5.67 1.48 -5.94
N GLN A 25 -6.74 1.33 -5.17
CA GLN A 25 -7.50 0.10 -5.12
C GLN A 25 -8.10 -0.22 -6.49
N GLN A 26 -7.90 -1.46 -6.93
CA GLN A 26 -8.50 -2.01 -8.13
C GLN A 26 -9.21 -3.33 -7.81
N HIS A 27 -10.15 -3.71 -8.66
CA HIS A 27 -10.79 -5.00 -8.56
C HIS A 27 -11.29 -5.52 -9.91
N ASN A 28 -11.50 -6.83 -9.97
CA ASN A 28 -12.32 -7.48 -10.98
C ASN A 28 -13.49 -8.18 -10.26
N SER A 29 -14.17 -9.14 -10.89
CA SER A 29 -15.30 -9.83 -10.26
C SER A 29 -14.96 -10.67 -9.03
N ASN A 30 -13.70 -11.07 -8.85
CA ASN A 30 -13.31 -12.02 -7.80
C ASN A 30 -12.06 -11.63 -7.00
N ALA A 31 -11.36 -10.56 -7.34
CA ALA A 31 -10.13 -10.16 -6.68
C ALA A 31 -10.05 -8.65 -6.46
N VAL A 32 -9.36 -8.25 -5.38
CA VAL A 32 -8.98 -6.87 -5.07
C VAL A 32 -7.46 -6.80 -4.95
N TRP A 33 -6.86 -5.78 -5.56
CA TRP A 33 -5.42 -5.47 -5.49
C TRP A 33 -5.21 -3.96 -5.52
N PHE A 34 -3.94 -3.53 -5.55
CA PHE A 34 -3.58 -2.13 -5.65
C PHE A 34 -2.63 -1.88 -6.82
N GLU A 35 -2.93 -0.86 -7.62
CA GLU A 35 -2.04 -0.31 -8.63
C GLU A 35 -1.20 0.84 -8.05
N ASN A 36 -0.24 1.38 -8.82
CA ASN A 36 0.72 2.39 -8.36
C ASN A 36 1.54 1.94 -7.14
N TRP A 37 1.83 0.65 -7.05
CA TRP A 37 2.62 0.03 -5.98
C TRP A 37 4.11 0.36 -6.11
N THR A 38 4.47 1.60 -5.85
CA THR A 38 5.85 2.09 -5.92
C THR A 38 6.32 2.57 -4.55
N GLY A 39 7.57 2.25 -4.21
CA GLY A 39 8.16 2.60 -2.92
C GLY A 39 7.54 1.90 -1.70
N LEU A 40 6.86 0.76 -1.91
CA LEU A 40 6.21 -0.03 -0.85
C LEU A 40 6.70 -1.48 -0.84
N SER A 41 6.97 -1.99 0.36
CA SER A 41 7.40 -3.38 0.61
C SER A 41 6.80 -3.93 1.90
N ASN A 42 6.94 -5.25 2.14
CA ASN A 42 6.49 -5.90 3.37
C ASN A 42 5.03 -5.57 3.72
N ALA A 43 4.15 -5.75 2.74
CA ALA A 43 2.74 -5.42 2.87
C ALA A 43 1.98 -6.47 3.68
N THR A 44 1.01 -6.00 4.45
CA THR A 44 -0.05 -6.83 5.04
C THR A 44 -1.39 -6.22 4.69
N MET A 45 -2.25 -6.99 4.03
CA MET A 45 -3.65 -6.66 3.76
C MET A 45 -4.54 -7.52 4.65
N THR A 46 -5.30 -6.88 5.53
CA THR A 46 -6.26 -7.53 6.42
C THR A 46 -7.67 -7.23 5.96
N ILE A 47 -8.47 -8.26 5.72
CA ILE A 47 -9.84 -8.20 5.24
C ILE A 47 -10.79 -8.63 6.35
N SER A 48 -11.80 -7.81 6.62
CA SER A 48 -12.93 -8.16 7.48
C SER A 48 -14.18 -8.37 6.63
N ALA A 49 -14.67 -9.61 6.61
CA ALA A 49 -15.88 -10.01 5.91
C ALA A 49 -17.15 -9.61 6.69
N PRO A 50 -18.32 -9.54 6.04
CA PRO A 50 -19.58 -9.17 6.70
C PRO A 50 -19.98 -10.04 7.89
N ASN A 51 -19.56 -11.30 7.90
CA ASN A 51 -19.82 -12.25 8.99
C ASN A 51 -18.77 -12.18 10.13
N GLY A 52 -17.86 -11.20 10.11
CA GLY A 52 -16.79 -11.04 11.08
C GLY A 52 -15.55 -11.91 10.83
N LYS A 53 -15.52 -12.73 9.76
CA LYS A 53 -14.31 -13.48 9.40
C LYS A 53 -13.19 -12.53 9.01
N ILE A 54 -12.02 -12.71 9.60
CA ILE A 54 -10.81 -11.94 9.31
C ILE A 54 -9.87 -12.80 8.46
N ILE A 55 -9.30 -12.21 7.40
CA ILE A 55 -8.34 -12.84 6.50
C ILE A 55 -7.13 -11.91 6.40
N SER A 56 -5.92 -12.44 6.58
CA SER A 56 -4.68 -11.67 6.46
C SER A 56 -3.82 -12.22 5.33
N ILE A 57 -3.34 -11.32 4.47
CA ILE A 57 -2.51 -11.60 3.32
C ILE A 57 -1.22 -10.82 3.47
N GLN A 58 -0.09 -11.51 3.32
CA GLN A 58 1.23 -10.92 3.41
C GLN A 58 1.90 -10.96 2.03
N ALA A 59 2.61 -9.89 1.69
CA ALA A 59 3.43 -9.81 0.49
C ALA A 59 4.74 -9.10 0.83
N GLU A 60 5.85 -9.83 0.86
CA GLU A 60 7.18 -9.24 1.06
C GLU A 60 7.52 -8.24 -0.06
N THR A 61 7.13 -8.59 -1.29
CA THR A 61 7.29 -7.77 -2.49
C THR A 61 6.01 -7.76 -3.32
N GLY A 62 5.77 -6.68 -4.05
CA GLY A 62 4.58 -6.50 -4.89
C GLY A 62 3.30 -6.18 -4.08
N THR A 63 2.19 -6.06 -4.81
CA THR A 63 0.87 -5.78 -4.20
C THR A 63 0.30 -7.04 -3.55
N PRO A 64 -0.25 -6.96 -2.34
CA PRO A 64 -1.11 -8.03 -1.82
C PRO A 64 -2.36 -8.15 -2.69
N VAL A 65 -2.86 -9.37 -2.87
CA VAL A 65 -4.07 -9.66 -3.66
C VAL A 65 -5.03 -10.48 -2.81
N PHE A 66 -6.23 -9.96 -2.61
CA PHE A 66 -7.32 -10.72 -2.01
C PHE A 66 -8.16 -11.35 -3.12
N GLN A 67 -8.48 -12.64 -2.98
CA GLN A 67 -9.41 -13.33 -3.88
C GLN A 67 -10.58 -13.89 -3.07
N LEU A 68 -11.80 -13.70 -3.60
CA LEU A 68 -12.98 -14.42 -3.14
C LEU A 68 -12.73 -15.92 -3.34
N SER A 69 -12.47 -16.63 -2.24
CA SER A 69 -12.20 -18.06 -2.24
C SER A 69 -13.06 -18.79 -1.20
N GLY A 70 -13.68 -19.88 -1.62
CA GLY A 70 -14.54 -20.72 -0.77
C GLY A 70 -15.83 -21.15 -1.48
N SER A 71 -16.47 -22.20 -0.95
CA SER A 71 -17.78 -22.69 -1.42
C SER A 71 -18.95 -21.76 -1.06
N VAL A 72 -18.73 -20.78 -0.16
CA VAL A 72 -19.72 -19.78 0.23
C VAL A 72 -19.06 -18.40 0.29
N VAL A 73 -19.32 -17.59 -0.72
CA VAL A 73 -19.05 -16.14 -0.71
C VAL A 73 -20.24 -15.46 -0.06
N ILE A 74 -19.99 -14.54 0.86
CA ILE A 74 -21.05 -13.83 1.59
C ILE A 74 -21.20 -12.46 0.96
N ASP A 75 -22.40 -12.14 0.52
CA ASP A 75 -22.72 -10.81 0.02
C ASP A 75 -22.66 -9.78 1.15
N GLY A 76 -22.21 -8.57 0.81
CA GLY A 76 -22.12 -7.45 1.73
C GLY A 76 -20.84 -6.65 1.56
N ILE A 77 -20.58 -5.78 2.54
CA ILE A 77 -19.44 -4.87 2.54
C ILE A 77 -18.27 -5.53 3.25
N TYR A 78 -17.18 -5.72 2.51
CA TYR A 78 -15.89 -6.13 3.05
C TYR A 78 -15.05 -4.89 3.34
N ARG A 79 -14.39 -4.86 4.49
CA ARG A 79 -13.47 -3.78 4.86
C ARG A 79 -12.04 -4.29 4.77
N TYR A 80 -11.11 -3.42 4.38
CA TYR A 80 -9.69 -3.74 4.40
C TYR A 80 -8.88 -2.68 5.14
N GLU A 81 -7.80 -3.17 5.75
CA GLU A 81 -6.66 -2.38 6.22
C GLU A 81 -5.42 -2.89 5.47
N LEU A 82 -4.70 -1.97 4.84
CA LEU A 82 -3.43 -2.20 4.18
C LEU A 82 -2.34 -1.49 4.97
N LYS A 83 -1.29 -2.23 5.33
CA LYS A 83 -0.06 -1.72 5.95
C LYS A 83 1.13 -2.10 5.10
N ALA A 84 2.12 -1.23 4.95
CA ALA A 84 3.37 -1.51 4.24
C ALA A 84 4.53 -0.66 4.80
N ALA A 85 5.76 -1.01 4.46
CA ALA A 85 6.93 -0.18 4.72
C ALA A 85 7.29 0.65 3.48
N THR A 86 7.47 1.95 3.65
CA THR A 86 7.96 2.82 2.58
C THR A 86 9.47 2.74 2.40
N ASP A 87 10.00 3.28 1.31
CA ASP A 87 11.46 3.45 1.13
C ASP A 87 12.07 4.57 2.01
N GLU A 88 11.25 5.50 2.50
CA GLU A 88 11.68 6.57 3.41
C GLU A 88 12.13 6.00 4.76
N VAL A 89 13.31 6.39 5.23
CA VAL A 89 13.86 6.03 6.54
C VAL A 89 13.76 7.23 7.47
N ILE A 90 13.16 7.03 8.64
CA ILE A 90 12.93 8.04 9.67
C ILE A 90 13.63 7.67 10.97
N GLU A 91 13.98 8.68 11.77
CA GLU A 91 14.54 8.49 13.10
C GLU A 91 13.45 8.07 14.10
N ILE A 92 13.82 7.16 15.02
CA ILE A 92 12.93 6.73 16.10
C ILE A 92 13.00 7.77 17.23
N VAL A 93 11.95 8.60 17.32
CA VAL A 93 11.88 9.71 18.30
C VAL A 93 11.92 9.22 19.75
N ASN A 94 11.28 8.08 20.04
CA ASN A 94 11.20 7.50 21.39
C ASN A 94 11.74 6.07 21.36
N PRO A 95 13.07 5.87 21.43
CA PRO A 95 13.66 4.54 21.41
C PRO A 95 13.28 3.79 22.70
N ILE A 96 12.85 2.54 22.54
CA ILE A 96 12.61 1.63 23.66
C ILE A 96 13.88 0.80 23.85
N ASP A 97 14.44 0.82 25.06
CA ASP A 97 15.50 -0.11 25.42
C ASP A 97 14.90 -1.49 25.67
N ASN A 98 15.13 -2.40 24.72
CA ASN A 98 14.75 -3.81 24.80
C ASN A 98 15.96 -4.72 25.06
N GLY A 99 17.05 -4.20 25.62
CA GLY A 99 18.26 -4.96 25.93
C GLY A 99 19.13 -5.28 24.71
N ARG A 100 18.88 -4.65 23.55
CA ARG A 100 19.70 -4.82 22.33
C ARG A 100 21.04 -4.09 22.39
N GLY A 101 21.26 -3.22 23.37
CA GLY A 101 22.50 -2.45 23.52
C GLY A 101 22.88 -1.73 22.21
N GLU A 102 24.13 -1.87 21.79
CA GLU A 102 24.66 -1.25 20.57
C GLU A 102 24.00 -1.77 19.26
N ASN A 103 23.26 -2.87 19.30
CA ASN A 103 22.51 -3.38 18.15
C ASN A 103 21.11 -2.76 18.01
N ALA A 104 20.75 -1.79 18.87
CA ALA A 104 19.51 -1.06 18.74
C ALA A 104 19.55 -0.16 17.50
N SER A 105 18.56 -0.30 16.61
CA SER A 105 18.39 0.65 15.51
C SER A 105 17.78 1.94 16.04
N ASN A 106 18.35 3.08 15.66
CA ASN A 106 17.77 4.41 15.91
C ASN A 106 16.88 4.89 14.75
N THR A 107 16.69 4.05 13.73
CA THR A 107 15.91 4.38 12.54
C THR A 107 14.96 3.25 12.16
N MET A 108 13.90 3.60 11.44
CA MET A 108 12.95 2.66 10.85
C MET A 108 12.46 3.16 9.50
N ARG A 109 11.96 2.26 8.66
CA ARG A 109 11.18 2.68 7.48
C ARG A 109 9.87 3.31 7.93
N LYS A 110 9.49 4.43 7.33
CA LYS A 110 8.22 5.08 7.60
C LYS A 110 7.08 4.10 7.26
N PRO A 111 6.11 3.91 8.17
CA PRO A 111 5.00 3.01 7.91
C PRO A 111 4.00 3.69 6.98
N PHE A 112 3.47 2.93 6.04
CA PHE A 112 2.34 3.30 5.20
C PHE A 112 1.07 2.59 5.68
N GLN A 113 -0.06 3.29 5.67
CA GLN A 113 -1.36 2.72 5.98
C GLN A 113 -2.45 3.28 5.08
N LEU A 114 -3.31 2.39 4.57
CA LEU A 114 -4.50 2.72 3.80
C LEU A 114 -5.67 1.83 4.24
N ASN A 115 -6.86 2.41 4.34
CA ASN A 115 -8.07 1.67 4.67
C ASN A 115 -9.09 1.87 3.56
N GLY A 116 -9.98 0.90 3.39
CA GLY A 116 -11.08 1.02 2.44
C GLY A 116 -12.07 -0.12 2.53
N HIS A 117 -12.88 -0.27 1.49
CA HIS A 117 -13.88 -1.32 1.41
C HIS A 117 -14.15 -1.72 -0.03
N PHE A 118 -14.85 -2.83 -0.21
CA PHE A 118 -15.45 -3.24 -1.48
C PHE A 118 -16.76 -3.98 -1.21
N THR A 119 -17.65 -3.96 -2.20
CA THR A 119 -18.98 -4.56 -2.09
C THR A 119 -19.01 -5.86 -2.87
N VAL A 120 -19.54 -6.90 -2.24
CA VAL A 120 -19.83 -8.17 -2.88
C VAL A 120 -21.34 -8.33 -2.98
N ALA A 121 -21.84 -8.64 -4.17
CA ALA A 121 -23.25 -8.91 -4.40
C ALA A 121 -23.38 -10.03 -5.44
N ARG A 122 -24.27 -10.99 -5.18
CA ARG A 122 -24.45 -12.20 -6.00
C ARG A 122 -23.13 -12.96 -6.20
N GLY A 123 -22.31 -13.01 -5.15
CA GLY A 123 -21.04 -13.73 -5.15
C GLY A 123 -19.90 -13.11 -5.96
N VAL A 124 -20.05 -11.87 -6.45
CA VAL A 124 -19.01 -11.14 -7.18
C VAL A 124 -18.78 -9.74 -6.60
N ILE A 125 -17.58 -9.22 -6.78
CA ILE A 125 -17.25 -7.83 -6.41
C ILE A 125 -17.89 -6.89 -7.42
N ILE A 126 -18.56 -5.84 -6.92
CA ILE A 126 -19.24 -4.83 -7.72
C ILE A 126 -18.81 -3.42 -7.31
N THR A 127 -18.92 -2.49 -8.25
CA THR A 127 -18.90 -1.04 -7.97
C THR A 127 -20.36 -0.59 -7.76
N PRO A 128 -20.74 -0.10 -6.57
CA PRO A 128 -22.11 0.39 -6.34
C PRO A 128 -22.44 1.57 -7.26
N GLU A 129 -23.68 1.64 -7.73
CA GLU A 129 -24.19 2.85 -8.41
C GLU A 129 -24.37 3.97 -7.37
N GLU A 130 -23.91 5.17 -7.71
CA GLU A 130 -24.15 6.37 -6.88
C GLU A 130 -25.59 6.82 -7.10
N ILE A 131 -26.50 6.41 -6.20
CA ILE A 131 -27.87 6.92 -6.22
C ILE A 131 -27.84 8.35 -5.68
N ARG A 132 -27.89 9.33 -6.58
CA ARG A 132 -28.15 10.73 -6.20
C ARG A 132 -29.65 10.86 -5.91
N GLU A 133 -29.99 11.33 -4.72
CA GLU A 133 -31.34 11.78 -4.42
C GLU A 133 -31.64 13.00 -5.30
N GLU A 134 -32.45 12.83 -6.34
CA GLU A 134 -33.04 13.97 -7.05
C GLU A 134 -34.12 14.55 -6.13
N GLU A 135 -33.90 15.78 -5.66
CA GLU A 135 -34.92 16.56 -4.95
C GLU A 135 -36.16 16.68 -5.85
N GLY A 136 -37.27 16.09 -5.41
CA GLY A 136 -38.57 16.13 -6.10
C GLY A 136 -39.32 17.44 -5.94
#